data_AF-A0A226ETD6-F1
#
_entry.id   AF-A0A226ETD6-F1
#
_cell.length_a   1.000
_cell.length_b   1.000
_cell.length_c   1.000
_cell.angle_alpha   90.00
_cell.angle_beta   90.00
_cell.angle_gamma   90.00
#
_symmetry.space_group_name_H-M   'P 1'
#
loop_
_entity.id
_entity.type
_entity.pdbx_description
1 polymer ?
#
loop_
_entity_poly.entity_id
_entity_poly.type
_entity_poly.pdbx_seq_one_letter_code
_entity_poly.pdbx_strand_id
1 'polypeptide(L)'
;MLSYFRTLVYLTIVLLITIQDSISQHAQFLHLWTTPNCEGAPFANSSGTNVYSLPETTPTVYYRLNGLWAIQLCNTANNCNERIIRVGTNTTCSPVPLGQNTILEITRFGDSAQNERKITFFEQPGLQGASFSVDEIGANFTTRTARSYYFTGTNSWEHKPSGNVGVGNCITHTMGVRDRGFGFTYATFGINWQIGSVKYGCTSNEVPNTTTVPTTSPNSNGGVRTKVDSILMHSLIIALVFLKIVST
;
A
#
# COMPACT_ATOMS: atom_id res chain seq x y z
N MET A 1 -35.73 18.26 25.51
CA MET A 1 -34.95 18.90 24.44
C MET A 1 -33.45 18.97 24.72
N LEU A 2 -32.98 19.49 25.87
CA LEU A 2 -31.54 19.63 26.16
C LEU A 2 -30.73 18.31 26.14
N SER A 3 -31.33 17.20 26.60
CA SER A 3 -30.67 15.88 26.60
C SER A 3 -30.43 15.33 25.19
N TYR A 4 -31.42 15.47 24.31
CA TYR A 4 -31.35 14.98 22.92
C TYR A 4 -30.27 15.71 22.11
N PHE A 5 -30.14 17.03 22.33
CA PHE A 5 -29.11 17.85 21.69
C PHE A 5 -27.69 17.45 22.13
N ARG A 6 -27.49 17.13 23.42
CA ARG A 6 -26.19 16.66 23.95
C ARG A 6 -25.79 15.31 23.36
N THR A 7 -26.75 14.38 23.24
CA THR A 7 -26.50 13.08 22.62
C THR A 7 -26.13 13.20 21.15
N LEU A 8 -26.82 14.07 20.40
CA LEU A 8 -26.56 14.28 18.98
C LEU A 8 -25.19 14.92 18.74
N VAL A 9 -24.82 15.92 19.54
CA VAL A 9 -23.48 16.54 19.50
C VAL A 9 -22.39 15.51 19.82
N TYR A 10 -22.56 14.70 20.87
CA TYR A 10 -21.59 13.66 21.22
C TYR A 10 -21.41 12.63 20.10
N LEU A 11 -22.51 12.19 19.48
CA LEU A 11 -22.47 11.23 18.38
C LEU A 11 -21.80 11.80 17.14
N THR A 12 -22.03 13.08 16.82
CA THR A 12 -21.33 13.77 15.71
C THR A 12 -19.83 13.92 15.96
N ILE A 13 -19.40 14.24 17.19
CA ILE A 13 -17.98 14.37 17.54
C ILE A 13 -17.28 13.01 17.44
N VAL A 14 -17.88 11.95 17.99
CA VAL A 14 -17.32 10.59 17.91
C VAL A 14 -17.21 10.15 16.44
N LEU A 15 -18.22 10.41 15.61
CA LEU A 15 -18.18 10.10 14.18
C LEU A 15 -17.08 10.88 13.45
N LEU A 16 -16.89 12.16 13.77
CA LEU A 16 -15.84 12.97 13.15
C LEU A 16 -14.43 12.48 13.51
N ILE A 17 -14.21 12.09 14.78
CA ILE A 17 -12.92 11.55 15.23
C ILE A 17 -12.60 10.23 14.50
N THR A 18 -13.57 9.31 14.38
CA THR A 18 -13.34 8.02 13.71
C THR A 18 -13.11 8.16 12.20
N ILE A 19 -13.80 9.10 11.54
CA ILE A 19 -13.56 9.42 10.13
C ILE A 19 -12.14 9.99 9.96
N GLN A 20 -11.70 10.87 10.85
CA GLN A 20 -10.39 11.51 10.74
C GLN A 20 -9.24 10.51 10.97
N ASP A 21 -9.40 9.56 11.89
CA ASP A 21 -8.44 8.48 12.12
C ASP A 21 -8.33 7.54 10.91
N SER A 22 -9.46 7.18 10.28
CA SER A 22 -9.44 6.32 9.08
C SER A 22 -8.79 7.00 7.87
N ILE A 23 -9.06 8.29 7.65
CA ILE A 23 -8.40 9.07 6.58
C ILE A 23 -6.89 9.14 6.81
N SER A 24 -6.46 9.36 8.07
CA SER A 24 -5.05 9.48 8.42
C SER A 24 -4.29 8.15 8.26
N GLN A 25 -4.92 7.02 8.56
CA GLN A 25 -4.32 5.69 8.37
C GLN A 25 -4.06 5.37 6.89
N HIS A 26 -4.86 5.92 5.99
CA HIS A 26 -4.76 5.65 4.56
C HIS A 26 -3.82 6.62 3.83
N ALA A 27 -3.42 7.73 4.45
CA ALA A 27 -2.54 8.71 3.81
C ALA A 27 -1.16 8.11 3.51
N GLN A 28 -0.72 8.19 2.25
CA GLN A 28 0.64 7.80 1.87
C GLN A 28 1.67 8.84 2.29
N PHE A 29 2.77 8.36 2.89
CA PHE A 29 3.92 9.19 3.22
C PHE A 29 5.20 8.36 3.26
N LEU A 30 6.33 9.05 3.18
CA LEU A 30 7.65 8.52 3.42
C LEU A 30 8.47 9.55 4.21
N HIS A 31 9.09 9.10 5.29
CA HIS A 31 9.92 9.92 6.16
C HIS A 31 11.34 9.36 6.13
N LEU A 32 12.33 10.26 6.12
CA LEU A 32 13.75 9.92 6.04
C LEU A 32 14.51 10.48 7.23
N TRP A 33 15.39 9.65 7.80
CA TRP A 33 16.27 9.97 8.91
C TRP A 33 17.73 9.65 8.56
N THR A 34 18.65 10.41 9.11
CA THR A 34 20.09 10.06 9.14
C THR A 34 20.45 9.30 10.42
N THR A 35 19.55 9.26 11.40
CA THR A 35 19.68 8.55 12.66
C THR A 35 19.10 7.14 12.56
N PRO A 36 19.75 6.13 13.17
CA PRO A 36 19.20 4.78 13.27
C PRO A 36 17.83 4.76 13.96
N ASN A 37 17.07 3.68 13.72
CA ASN A 37 15.75 3.43 14.31
C ASN A 37 14.66 4.49 14.03
N CYS A 38 14.97 5.49 13.19
CA CYS A 38 14.09 6.58 12.82
C CYS A 38 13.74 7.44 14.05
N GLU A 39 14.74 7.73 14.86
CA GLU A 39 14.63 8.53 16.08
C GLU A 39 14.88 10.02 15.81
N GLY A 40 14.16 10.88 16.53
CA GLY A 40 14.25 12.33 16.37
C GLY A 40 13.49 12.85 15.14
N ALA A 41 13.80 14.09 14.75
CA ALA A 41 13.15 14.73 13.62
C ALA A 41 13.66 14.14 12.29
N PRO A 42 12.76 13.76 11.35
CA PRO A 42 13.17 13.38 10.02
C PRO A 42 13.83 14.58 9.32
N PHE A 43 14.90 14.33 8.57
CA PHE A 43 15.51 15.39 7.76
C PHE A 43 14.70 15.69 6.50
N ALA A 44 13.88 14.74 6.05
CA ALA A 44 13.02 14.89 4.87
C ALA A 44 11.72 14.10 5.01
N ASN A 45 10.66 14.66 4.42
CA ASN A 45 9.32 14.08 4.38
C ASN A 45 8.76 14.17 2.95
N SER A 46 8.12 13.11 2.50
CA SER A 46 7.55 12.98 1.16
C SER A 46 6.10 12.53 1.24
N SER A 47 5.20 13.28 0.60
CA SER A 47 3.82 12.88 0.30
C SER A 47 3.60 12.63 -1.20
N GLY A 48 4.67 12.72 -2.01
CA GLY A 48 4.69 12.53 -3.45
C GLY A 48 6.10 12.28 -3.96
N THR A 49 6.27 12.39 -5.28
CA THR A 49 7.58 12.20 -5.92
C THR A 49 8.49 13.41 -5.63
N ASN A 50 9.69 13.16 -5.11
CA ASN A 50 10.65 14.19 -4.70
C ASN A 50 12.09 13.71 -4.95
N VAL A 51 13.03 14.65 -5.03
CA VAL A 51 14.47 14.37 -5.12
C VAL A 51 15.17 15.06 -3.95
N TYR A 52 16.05 14.32 -3.27
CA TYR A 52 16.83 14.82 -2.14
C TYR A 52 18.32 14.64 -2.39
N SER A 53 19.09 15.71 -2.16
CA SER A 53 20.54 15.63 -2.09
C SER A 53 20.98 15.29 -0.68
N LEU A 54 21.96 14.41 -0.57
CA LEU A 54 22.54 13.96 0.68
C LEU A 54 23.99 14.44 0.79
N PRO A 55 24.47 14.77 2.01
CA PRO A 55 25.89 14.97 2.23
C PRO A 55 26.69 13.69 1.91
N GLU A 56 27.85 13.83 1.26
CA GLU A 56 28.74 12.72 0.89
C GLU A 56 29.16 11.84 2.09
N THR A 57 29.11 12.38 3.30
CA THR A 57 29.48 11.68 4.54
C THR A 57 28.35 10.84 5.12
N THR A 58 27.18 10.73 4.47
CA THR A 58 26.04 9.96 4.96
C THR A 58 26.13 8.52 4.47
N PRO A 59 26.52 7.53 5.30
CA PRO A 59 26.69 6.16 4.81
C PRO A 59 25.36 5.42 4.63
N THR A 60 24.34 5.79 5.41
CA THR A 60 23.05 5.11 5.49
C THR A 60 21.95 6.13 5.76
N VAL A 61 20.82 5.99 5.07
CA VAL A 61 19.57 6.67 5.42
C VAL A 61 18.58 5.64 5.93
N TYR A 62 17.79 6.03 6.91
CA TYR A 62 16.72 5.21 7.49
C TYR A 62 15.37 5.76 7.06
N TYR A 63 14.39 4.90 6.82
CA TYR A 63 13.06 5.33 6.42
C TYR A 63 11.95 4.60 7.15
N ARG A 64 10.82 5.28 7.26
CA ARG A 64 9.49 4.72 7.53
C ARG A 64 8.56 5.22 6.45
N LEU A 65 7.66 4.37 5.99
CA LEU A 65 6.70 4.72 4.95
C LEU A 65 5.35 4.07 5.18
N ASN A 66 4.31 4.72 4.69
CA ASN A 66 2.99 4.16 4.48
C ASN A 66 2.67 4.23 2.98
N GLY A 67 2.28 3.11 2.39
CA GLY A 67 1.99 3.00 0.96
C GLY A 67 3.09 2.32 0.15
N LEU A 68 3.12 2.57 -1.16
CA LEU A 68 4.04 1.95 -2.13
C LEU A 68 4.94 3.00 -2.76
N TRP A 69 6.25 2.79 -2.62
CA TRP A 69 7.27 3.77 -2.97
C TRP A 69 8.43 3.12 -3.72
N ALA A 70 9.06 3.88 -4.62
CA ALA A 70 10.42 3.59 -5.07
C ALA A 70 11.40 4.56 -4.42
N ILE A 71 12.54 4.02 -4.00
CA ILE A 71 13.72 4.77 -3.58
C ILE A 71 14.80 4.46 -4.62
N GLN A 72 15.15 5.44 -5.44
CA GLN A 72 16.24 5.35 -6.40
C GLN A 72 17.49 5.98 -5.80
N LEU A 73 18.60 5.23 -5.81
CA LEU A 73 19.90 5.71 -5.38
C LEU A 73 20.70 6.15 -6.60
N CYS A 74 21.14 7.40 -6.60
CA CYS A 74 21.86 7.98 -7.72
C CYS A 74 23.15 8.68 -7.29
N ASN A 75 24.18 8.54 -8.11
CA ASN A 75 25.44 9.28 -7.96
C ASN A 75 25.30 10.71 -8.51
N THR A 76 24.51 10.87 -9.57
CA THR A 76 24.15 12.15 -10.18
C THR A 76 22.69 12.09 -10.65
N ALA A 77 22.09 13.23 -10.98
CA ALA A 77 20.68 13.30 -11.37
C ALA A 77 20.29 12.42 -12.57
N ASN A 78 21.26 12.00 -13.39
CA ASN A 78 21.02 11.14 -14.56
C ASN A 78 21.71 9.77 -14.45
N ASN A 79 22.34 9.46 -13.32
CA ASN A 79 23.07 8.22 -13.14
C ASN A 79 22.66 7.54 -11.83
N CYS A 80 21.71 6.62 -11.97
CA CYS A 80 21.11 5.89 -10.89
C CYS A 80 21.53 4.43 -10.91
N ASN A 81 22.12 3.97 -9.81
CA ASN A 81 22.71 2.64 -9.72
C ASN A 81 21.70 1.58 -9.24
N GLU A 82 20.78 1.99 -8.37
CA GLU A 82 19.89 1.05 -7.69
C GLU A 82 18.48 1.63 -7.55
N ARG A 83 17.48 0.79 -7.81
CA ARG A 83 16.06 1.09 -7.57
C ARG A 83 15.48 0.10 -6.57
N ILE A 84 14.88 0.64 -5.52
CA ILE A 84 14.37 -0.15 -4.42
C ILE A 84 12.86 0.08 -4.31
N ILE A 85 12.05 -0.95 -4.60
CA ILE A 85 10.61 -0.89 -4.36
C ILE A 85 10.30 -1.31 -2.92
N ARG A 86 9.49 -0.51 -2.23
CA ARG A 86 9.09 -0.74 -0.85
C ARG A 86 7.62 -0.47 -0.64
N VAL A 87 6.99 -1.39 0.08
CA VAL A 87 5.65 -1.24 0.63
C VAL A 87 5.74 -1.30 2.14
N GLY A 88 4.91 -0.53 2.84
CA GLY A 88 4.94 -0.49 4.30
C GLY A 88 3.73 0.20 4.89
N THR A 89 3.63 0.10 6.22
CA THR A 89 2.48 0.53 7.02
C THR A 89 2.90 1.35 8.22
N ASN A 90 4.00 2.10 8.09
CA ASN A 90 4.60 2.93 9.15
C ASN A 90 4.95 2.21 10.46
N THR A 91 5.26 0.92 10.39
CA THR A 91 5.58 0.10 11.58
C THR A 91 7.08 -0.16 11.72
N THR A 92 7.81 -0.23 10.61
CA THR A 92 9.20 -0.65 10.59
C THR A 92 10.09 0.48 10.10
N CYS A 93 11.13 0.81 10.88
CA CYS A 93 12.24 1.61 10.41
C CYS A 93 13.22 0.72 9.64
N SER A 94 13.57 1.08 8.41
CA SER A 94 14.44 0.28 7.57
C SER A 94 15.65 1.09 7.09
N PRO A 95 16.86 0.49 7.10
CA PRO A 95 18.05 1.14 6.57
C PRO A 95 18.13 1.02 5.04
N VAL A 96 18.78 2.00 4.43
CA VAL A 96 19.20 2.03 3.02
C VAL A 96 20.66 2.45 3.00
N PRO A 97 21.59 1.51 2.82
CA PRO A 97 22.99 1.83 2.58
C PRO A 97 23.13 2.65 1.30
N LEU A 98 23.88 3.75 1.36
CA LEU A 98 23.97 4.68 0.24
C LEU A 98 25.18 4.40 -0.66
N GLY A 99 26.24 3.79 -0.13
CA GLY A 99 27.47 3.59 -0.89
C GLY A 99 28.05 4.93 -1.34
N GLN A 100 28.17 5.14 -2.66
CA GLN A 100 28.65 6.39 -3.26
C GLN A 100 27.52 7.32 -3.74
N ASN A 101 26.26 6.91 -3.53
CA ASN A 101 25.11 7.68 -4.01
C ASN A 101 24.89 8.91 -3.13
N THR A 102 24.77 10.08 -3.76
CA THR A 102 24.54 11.37 -3.10
C THR A 102 23.14 11.93 -3.35
N ILE A 103 22.33 11.24 -4.16
CA ILE A 103 20.98 11.65 -4.51
C ILE A 103 20.00 10.49 -4.25
N LEU A 104 18.88 10.83 -3.62
CA LEU A 104 17.71 9.96 -3.47
C LEU A 104 16.57 10.50 -4.33
N GLU A 105 16.12 9.72 -5.31
CA GLU A 105 14.85 10.01 -5.99
C GLU A 105 13.76 9.13 -5.42
N ILE A 106 12.74 9.76 -4.87
CA ILE A 106 11.60 9.12 -4.24
C ILE A 106 10.43 9.20 -5.21
N THR A 107 9.81 8.07 -5.53
CA THR A 107 8.60 8.01 -6.35
C THR A 107 7.45 7.41 -5.54
N ARG A 108 6.31 8.11 -5.47
CA ARG A 108 5.07 7.55 -4.89
C ARG A 108 4.26 6.84 -5.98
N PHE A 109 3.71 5.67 -5.68
CA PHE A 109 2.76 4.98 -6.57
C PHE A 109 1.33 5.08 -6.05
N GLY A 110 0.35 5.07 -6.96
CA GLY A 110 -1.07 5.16 -6.63
C GLY A 110 -1.52 6.52 -6.11
N ASP A 111 -2.76 6.60 -5.63
CA ASP A 111 -3.36 7.80 -5.07
C ASP A 111 -2.99 8.00 -3.60
N SER A 112 -3.00 9.24 -3.10
CA SER A 112 -2.53 9.54 -1.74
C SER A 112 -3.40 8.92 -0.65
N ALA A 113 -4.64 8.56 -0.95
CA ALA A 113 -5.63 7.99 -0.02
C ALA A 113 -5.75 6.46 -0.13
N GLN A 114 -4.94 5.81 -0.97
CA GLN A 114 -4.90 4.36 -1.15
C GLN A 114 -6.26 3.71 -1.42
N ASN A 115 -7.17 4.43 -2.09
CA ASN A 115 -8.55 3.99 -2.29
C ASN A 115 -8.92 3.89 -3.79
N GLU A 116 -7.98 4.13 -4.69
CA GLU A 116 -8.25 4.12 -6.11
C GLU A 116 -8.55 2.71 -6.63
N ARG A 117 -9.71 2.53 -7.28
CA ARG A 117 -10.06 1.28 -7.96
C ARG A 117 -9.39 1.23 -9.33
N LYS A 118 -8.07 1.08 -9.32
CA LYS A 118 -7.24 1.02 -10.52
C LYS A 118 -6.08 0.04 -10.35
N ILE A 119 -5.83 -0.76 -11.37
CA ILE A 119 -4.61 -1.55 -11.51
C ILE A 119 -3.71 -0.91 -12.56
N THR A 120 -2.42 -0.85 -12.28
CA THR A 120 -1.42 -0.30 -13.20
C THR A 120 -0.38 -1.35 -13.52
N PHE A 121 -0.15 -1.57 -14.80
CA PHE A 121 0.82 -2.50 -15.35
C PHE A 121 2.01 -1.74 -15.93
N PHE A 122 3.18 -2.37 -15.91
CA PHE A 122 4.45 -1.82 -16.37
C PHE A 122 5.15 -2.81 -17.28
N GLU A 123 5.73 -2.33 -18.38
CA GLU A 123 6.44 -3.17 -19.35
C GLU A 123 7.73 -3.80 -18.79
N GLN A 124 8.33 -3.20 -17.76
CA GLN A 124 9.56 -3.70 -17.14
C GLN A 124 9.32 -4.18 -15.69
N PRO A 125 10.22 -5.04 -15.17
CA PRO A 125 10.24 -5.41 -13.76
C PRO A 125 10.46 -4.19 -12.85
N GLY A 126 10.01 -4.29 -11.60
CA GLY A 126 10.25 -3.26 -10.59
C GLY A 126 9.48 -1.95 -10.81
N LEU A 127 8.30 -2.01 -11.42
CA LEU A 127 7.41 -0.86 -11.67
C LEU A 127 8.08 0.22 -12.53
N GLN A 128 8.68 -0.20 -13.64
CA GLN A 128 9.46 0.64 -14.56
C GLN A 128 9.01 0.52 -16.02
N GLY A 129 9.52 1.42 -16.85
CA GLY A 129 9.19 1.48 -18.27
C GLY A 129 7.82 2.09 -18.53
N ALA A 130 7.33 1.94 -19.75
CA ALA A 130 5.99 2.41 -20.10
C ALA A 130 4.95 1.65 -19.28
N SER A 131 3.89 2.36 -18.91
CA SER A 131 2.82 1.83 -18.09
C SER A 131 1.46 2.11 -18.71
N PHE A 132 0.48 1.32 -18.28
CA PHE A 132 -0.92 1.55 -18.58
C PHE A 132 -1.76 1.13 -17.39
N SER A 133 -2.92 1.78 -17.23
CA SER A 133 -3.81 1.53 -16.11
C SER A 133 -5.19 1.12 -16.59
N VAL A 134 -5.90 0.35 -15.77
CA VAL A 134 -7.28 -0.06 -15.98
C VAL A 134 -8.07 0.24 -14.72
N ASP A 135 -9.19 0.93 -14.88
CA ASP A 135 -10.12 1.28 -13.81
C ASP A 135 -11.23 0.22 -13.66
N GLU A 136 -12.23 0.50 -12.82
CA GLU A 136 -13.30 -0.45 -12.52
C GLU A 136 -14.18 -0.84 -13.71
N ILE A 137 -14.21 -0.04 -14.79
CA ILE A 137 -14.96 -0.34 -16.01
C ILE A 137 -14.32 -1.52 -16.76
N GLY A 138 -13.01 -1.69 -16.61
CA GLY A 138 -12.23 -2.70 -17.32
C GLY A 138 -11.80 -2.26 -18.71
N ALA A 139 -10.96 -3.07 -19.34
CA ALA A 139 -10.42 -2.77 -20.67
C ALA A 139 -10.12 -4.05 -21.47
N ASN A 140 -10.21 -3.94 -22.79
CA ASN A 140 -9.75 -4.94 -23.74
C ASN A 140 -8.60 -4.37 -24.56
N PHE A 141 -7.63 -5.21 -24.85
CA PHE A 141 -6.41 -4.87 -25.56
C PHE A 141 -6.18 -5.88 -26.69
N THR A 142 -5.64 -5.41 -27.80
CA THR A 142 -5.19 -6.27 -28.89
C THR A 142 -3.90 -7.00 -28.52
N THR A 143 -2.90 -6.28 -28.02
CA THR A 143 -1.65 -6.84 -27.47
C THR A 143 -1.01 -5.86 -26.49
N ARG A 144 -0.98 -6.21 -25.20
CA ARG A 144 -0.15 -5.55 -24.19
C ARG A 144 0.69 -6.58 -23.46
N THR A 145 1.87 -6.17 -23.01
CA THR A 145 2.72 -7.00 -22.16
C THR A 145 3.06 -6.23 -20.89
N ALA A 146 3.12 -6.94 -19.78
CA ALA A 146 3.52 -6.42 -18.49
C ALA A 146 4.57 -7.33 -17.85
N ARG A 147 5.48 -6.75 -17.08
CA ARG A 147 6.44 -7.46 -16.23
C ARG A 147 6.37 -7.03 -14.77
N SER A 148 5.53 -6.07 -14.45
CA SER A 148 5.13 -5.79 -13.08
C SER A 148 3.78 -5.07 -13.04
N TYR A 149 3.13 -5.09 -11.88
CA TYR A 149 1.89 -4.34 -11.64
C TYR A 149 1.78 -3.89 -10.18
N TYR A 150 0.89 -2.94 -9.93
CA TYR A 150 0.35 -2.68 -8.59
C TYR A 150 -1.13 -2.29 -8.63
N PHE A 151 -1.83 -2.47 -7.51
CA PHE A 151 -3.13 -1.86 -7.22
C PHE A 151 -3.29 -1.65 -5.70
N THR A 152 -4.27 -0.84 -5.31
CA THR A 152 -4.53 -0.47 -3.91
C THR A 152 -5.68 -1.26 -3.30
N GLY A 153 -5.70 -1.30 -1.96
CA GLY A 153 -6.81 -1.79 -1.16
C GLY A 153 -7.14 -3.27 -1.36
N THR A 154 -8.36 -3.62 -0.98
CA THR A 154 -8.90 -5.00 -1.07
C THR A 154 -9.48 -5.33 -2.44
N ASN A 155 -9.14 -4.54 -3.45
CA ASN A 155 -9.58 -4.74 -4.82
C ASN A 155 -9.12 -6.11 -5.38
N SER A 156 -9.79 -6.57 -6.43
CA SER A 156 -9.40 -7.77 -7.18
C SER A 156 -9.61 -7.53 -8.66
N TRP A 157 -8.81 -8.20 -9.49
CA TRP A 157 -8.76 -7.99 -10.92
C TRP A 157 -8.66 -9.32 -11.64
N GLU A 158 -9.61 -9.62 -12.53
CA GLU A 158 -9.48 -10.73 -13.46
C GLU A 158 -8.68 -10.25 -14.68
N HIS A 159 -7.63 -10.98 -15.06
CA HIS A 159 -6.91 -10.75 -16.31
C HIS A 159 -7.05 -11.94 -17.26
N LYS A 160 -7.04 -11.65 -18.56
CA LYS A 160 -7.02 -12.66 -19.63
C LYS A 160 -5.90 -12.35 -20.62
N PRO A 161 -5.10 -13.34 -21.07
CA PRO A 161 -4.05 -13.10 -22.06
C PRO A 161 -4.56 -12.71 -23.45
N SER A 162 -5.74 -13.19 -23.85
CA SER A 162 -6.26 -13.09 -25.22
C SER A 162 -7.67 -12.47 -25.26
N GLY A 163 -7.75 -11.15 -25.11
CA GLY A 163 -9.02 -10.41 -25.09
C GLY A 163 -9.99 -10.94 -24.03
N ASN A 164 -11.30 -10.78 -24.27
CA ASN A 164 -12.34 -11.23 -23.35
C ASN A 164 -12.70 -12.72 -23.46
N VAL A 165 -11.92 -13.51 -24.20
CA VAL A 165 -12.19 -14.92 -24.48
C VAL A 165 -11.40 -15.83 -23.52
N GLY A 166 -12.01 -16.92 -23.06
CA GLY A 166 -11.37 -17.92 -22.19
C GLY A 166 -11.46 -17.63 -20.69
N VAL A 167 -10.82 -18.49 -19.91
CA VAL A 167 -10.74 -18.41 -18.44
C VAL A 167 -9.70 -17.36 -18.06
N GLY A 168 -10.08 -16.39 -17.22
CA GLY A 168 -9.14 -15.43 -16.67
C GLY A 168 -8.43 -15.94 -15.44
N ASN A 169 -7.29 -15.36 -15.12
CA ASN A 169 -6.66 -15.56 -13.81
C ASN A 169 -6.94 -14.36 -12.92
N CYS A 170 -7.32 -14.66 -11.69
CA CYS A 170 -7.58 -13.65 -10.70
C CYS A 170 -6.28 -13.09 -10.10
N ILE A 171 -6.26 -11.80 -9.86
CA ILE A 171 -5.24 -11.10 -9.09
C ILE A 171 -5.97 -10.52 -7.88
N THR A 172 -5.70 -11.07 -6.69
CA THR A 172 -6.29 -10.59 -5.44
C THR A 172 -5.27 -9.84 -4.61
N HIS A 173 -5.77 -9.04 -3.68
CA HIS A 173 -4.95 -8.41 -2.66
C HIS A 173 -4.21 -9.46 -1.80
N THR A 174 -3.10 -9.06 -1.18
CA THR A 174 -2.40 -9.92 -0.21
C THR A 174 -3.16 -10.01 1.12
N MET A 175 -2.94 -11.07 1.91
CA MET A 175 -3.59 -11.24 3.22
C MET A 175 -3.39 -10.05 4.15
N GLY A 176 -2.17 -9.48 4.18
CA GLY A 176 -1.90 -8.31 5.03
C GLY A 176 -2.73 -7.08 4.63
N VAL A 177 -3.02 -6.90 3.35
CA VAL A 177 -3.91 -5.83 2.86
C VAL A 177 -5.37 -6.14 3.21
N ARG A 178 -5.79 -7.40 3.09
CA ARG A 178 -7.13 -7.85 3.52
C ARG A 178 -7.40 -7.51 4.97
N ASP A 179 -6.49 -7.92 5.85
CA ASP A 179 -6.68 -7.87 7.30
C ASP A 179 -6.67 -6.42 7.82
N ARG A 180 -5.99 -5.51 7.11
CA ARG A 180 -6.01 -4.07 7.40
C ARG A 180 -7.14 -3.30 6.72
N GLY A 181 -7.66 -3.81 5.60
CA GLY A 181 -8.60 -3.10 4.74
C GLY A 181 -7.98 -2.06 3.80
N PHE A 182 -6.66 -1.82 3.88
CA PHE A 182 -5.93 -0.88 3.02
C PHE A 182 -4.49 -1.33 2.76
N GLY A 183 -3.85 -0.68 1.79
CA GLY A 183 -2.47 -0.92 1.41
C GLY A 183 -2.31 -1.14 -0.09
N PHE A 184 -1.20 -1.77 -0.48
CA PHE A 184 -0.88 -2.06 -1.87
C PHE A 184 -0.57 -3.54 -2.06
N THR A 185 -0.99 -4.05 -3.21
CA THR A 185 -0.52 -5.33 -3.75
C THR A 185 0.26 -5.04 -5.02
N TYR A 186 1.46 -5.59 -5.12
CA TYR A 186 2.32 -5.45 -6.30
C TYR A 186 3.06 -6.75 -6.56
N ALA A 187 3.45 -6.96 -7.83
CA ALA A 187 4.29 -8.09 -8.21
C ALA A 187 5.25 -7.68 -9.33
N THR A 188 6.36 -8.41 -9.43
CA THR A 188 7.35 -8.26 -10.49
C THR A 188 7.68 -9.64 -11.06
N PHE A 189 7.87 -9.72 -12.36
CA PHE A 189 8.00 -10.97 -13.10
C PHE A 189 9.27 -11.01 -13.93
N GLY A 190 9.90 -12.19 -13.97
CA GLY A 190 11.04 -12.44 -14.85
C GLY A 190 10.66 -12.54 -16.33
N ILE A 191 9.41 -12.92 -16.63
CA ILE A 191 8.89 -13.15 -17.98
C ILE A 191 7.81 -12.14 -18.37
N ASN A 192 7.55 -12.01 -19.68
CA ASN A 192 6.48 -11.17 -20.19
C ASN A 192 5.12 -11.79 -19.91
N TRP A 193 4.25 -11.03 -19.28
CA TRP A 193 2.86 -11.38 -19.05
C TRP A 193 1.98 -10.72 -20.09
N GLN A 194 1.27 -11.52 -20.89
CA GLN A 194 0.35 -11.00 -21.90
C GLN A 194 -0.95 -10.54 -21.25
N ILE A 195 -1.37 -9.31 -21.59
CA ILE A 195 -2.59 -8.68 -21.09
C ILE A 195 -3.49 -8.37 -22.28
N GLY A 196 -4.53 -9.18 -22.44
CA GLY A 196 -5.53 -9.06 -23.49
C GLY A 196 -6.85 -8.48 -22.99
N SER A 197 -7.27 -8.77 -21.76
CA SER A 197 -8.31 -8.01 -21.08
C SER A 197 -8.10 -7.98 -19.58
N VAL A 198 -8.67 -6.96 -18.94
CA VAL A 198 -8.65 -6.77 -17.50
C VAL A 198 -10.04 -6.31 -17.07
N LYS A 199 -10.58 -6.96 -16.05
CA LYS A 199 -11.88 -6.65 -15.47
C LYS A 199 -11.78 -6.52 -13.96
N TYR A 200 -12.52 -5.59 -13.40
CA TYR A 200 -12.63 -5.45 -11.96
C TYR A 200 -13.47 -6.57 -11.34
N GLY A 201 -12.97 -7.12 -10.23
CA GLY A 201 -13.57 -8.23 -9.53
C GLY A 201 -13.19 -9.59 -10.13
N CYS A 202 -13.06 -10.58 -9.25
CA CYS A 202 -12.94 -11.98 -9.64
C CYS A 202 -14.20 -12.74 -9.23
N THR A 203 -14.68 -13.62 -10.11
CA THR A 203 -15.89 -14.43 -9.89
C THR A 203 -15.65 -15.72 -9.10
N SER A 204 -14.44 -15.98 -8.59
CA SER A 204 -14.11 -17.18 -7.80
C SER A 204 -13.06 -16.91 -6.72
N ASN A 205 -13.23 -17.53 -5.55
CA ASN A 205 -12.38 -17.43 -4.35
C ASN A 205 -11.01 -18.12 -4.47
N GLU A 206 -10.54 -18.46 -5.68
CA GLU A 206 -9.23 -19.09 -5.85
C GLU A 206 -8.14 -18.02 -5.91
N VAL A 207 -7.54 -17.76 -4.76
CA VAL A 207 -6.32 -16.97 -4.62
C VAL A 207 -5.18 -17.74 -5.31
N PRO A 208 -4.58 -17.24 -6.40
CA PRO A 208 -3.33 -17.81 -6.86
C PRO A 208 -2.25 -17.47 -5.82
N ASN A 209 -1.59 -18.51 -5.30
CA ASN A 209 -0.42 -18.38 -4.44
C ASN A 209 0.64 -17.54 -5.16
N THR A 210 0.70 -16.25 -4.82
CA THR A 210 1.80 -15.39 -5.26
C THR A 210 2.98 -15.71 -4.36
N THR A 211 4.00 -16.37 -4.90
CA THR A 211 5.25 -16.61 -4.18
C THR A 211 5.96 -15.27 -3.98
N THR A 212 5.76 -14.64 -2.83
CA THR A 212 6.66 -13.62 -2.32
C THR A 212 8.02 -14.29 -2.08
N VAL A 213 9.05 -13.92 -2.85
CA VAL A 213 10.43 -14.26 -2.51
C VAL A 213 10.75 -13.54 -1.19
N PRO A 214 11.10 -14.25 -0.10
CA PRO A 214 11.44 -13.61 1.15
C PRO A 214 12.80 -12.94 1.02
N THR A 215 12.88 -11.65 1.33
CA THR A 215 14.15 -11.00 1.66
C THR A 215 14.57 -11.48 3.04
N THR A 216 15.67 -12.22 3.13
CA THR A 216 16.23 -12.72 4.39
C THR A 216 16.65 -11.56 5.29
N SER A 217 16.06 -11.45 6.48
CA SER A 217 16.60 -10.69 7.62
C SER A 217 16.74 -11.65 8.81
N PRO A 218 17.79 -11.54 9.65
CA PRO A 218 18.10 -12.55 10.65
C PRO A 218 17.08 -12.61 11.79
N ASN A 219 16.81 -13.83 12.23
CA ASN A 219 15.96 -14.20 13.36
C ASN A 219 16.30 -13.45 14.65
N SER A 220 15.27 -12.99 15.36
CA SER A 220 15.24 -13.06 16.83
C SER A 220 13.88 -13.61 17.27
N ASN A 221 13.93 -14.80 17.87
CA ASN A 221 12.81 -15.48 18.51
C ASN A 221 12.19 -14.64 19.64
N GLY A 222 10.87 -14.75 19.80
CA GLY A 222 10.16 -14.25 20.98
C GLY A 222 8.65 -14.25 20.76
N GLY A 223 8.02 -15.42 20.83
CA GLY A 223 6.57 -15.54 20.71
C GLY A 223 5.83 -14.97 21.92
N VAL A 224 4.65 -14.39 21.69
CA VAL A 224 3.51 -14.42 22.63
C VAL A 224 2.20 -14.48 21.83
N ARG A 225 1.32 -15.36 22.30
CA ARG A 225 -0.01 -15.73 21.78
C ARG A 225 -1.08 -14.68 22.15
N THR A 226 -1.93 -14.36 21.17
CA THR A 226 -3.39 -14.09 21.22
C THR A 226 -4.00 -13.20 22.32
N LYS A 227 -4.58 -12.05 21.92
CA LYS A 227 -5.86 -11.54 22.44
C LYS A 227 -6.47 -10.45 21.52
N VAL A 228 -7.22 -10.85 20.50
CA VAL A 228 -8.14 -9.96 19.77
C VAL A 228 -9.44 -10.72 19.65
N ASP A 229 -10.37 -10.49 20.60
CA ASP A 229 -11.80 -10.90 20.49
C ASP A 229 -12.65 -10.36 21.66
N SER A 230 -12.41 -9.13 22.13
CA SER A 230 -13.22 -8.57 23.24
C SER A 230 -13.78 -7.18 22.97
N ILE A 231 -13.16 -6.37 22.11
CA ILE A 231 -13.55 -4.96 21.93
C ILE A 231 -14.69 -4.82 20.91
N LEU A 232 -14.71 -5.62 19.84
CA LEU A 232 -15.75 -5.55 18.79
C LEU A 232 -17.13 -6.08 19.25
N MET A 233 -17.18 -7.05 20.16
CA MET A 233 -18.44 -7.57 20.70
C MET A 233 -19.09 -6.61 21.73
N HIS A 234 -18.29 -5.85 22.49
CA HIS A 234 -18.85 -4.88 23.43
C HIS A 234 -19.51 -3.69 22.74
N SER A 235 -18.97 -3.24 21.60
CA SER A 235 -19.55 -2.12 20.83
C SER A 235 -20.88 -2.48 20.16
N LEU A 236 -21.06 -3.73 19.71
CA LEU A 236 -22.31 -4.17 19.07
C LEU A 236 -23.44 -4.38 20.10
N ILE A 237 -23.12 -4.88 21.30
CA ILE A 237 -24.08 -5.10 22.37
C ILE A 237 -24.60 -3.77 22.92
N ILE A 238 -23.74 -2.76 23.05
CA ILE A 238 -24.16 -1.40 23.48
C ILE A 238 -25.14 -0.82 22.46
N ALA A 239 -24.87 -0.91 21.14
CA ALA A 239 -25.78 -0.39 20.11
C ALA A 239 -27.16 -1.07 20.12
N LEU A 240 -27.22 -2.38 20.35
CA LEU A 240 -28.49 -3.14 20.39
C LEU A 240 -29.30 -2.92 21.67
N VAL A 241 -28.64 -2.74 22.83
CA VAL A 241 -29.33 -2.43 24.09
C VAL A 241 -29.94 -1.03 24.04
N PHE A 242 -29.26 -0.05 23.43
CA PHE A 242 -29.82 1.30 23.31
C PHE A 242 -30.96 1.42 22.30
N LEU A 243 -30.98 0.62 21.22
CA LEU A 243 -32.11 0.62 20.29
C LEU A 243 -33.41 0.12 20.94
N LYS A 244 -33.32 -0.79 21.92
CA LYS A 244 -34.49 -1.34 22.62
C LYS A 244 -35.05 -0.40 23.68
N ILE A 245 -34.24 0.50 24.24
CA ILE A 245 -34.64 1.49 25.25
C ILE A 245 -35.30 2.71 24.60
N VAL A 246 -34.97 3.02 23.34
CA VAL A 246 -35.56 4.16 22.60
C VAL A 246 -36.91 3.80 21.94
N SER A 247 -37.28 2.52 21.89
CA SER A 247 -38.55 2.03 21.31
C SER A 247 -39.67 1.75 22.33
N THR A 248 -39.53 2.18 23.58
CA THR A 248 -40.55 2.13 24.65
C THR A 248 -40.66 3.49 25.32
#